data_AF-A0A2A6MJK7-F1
#
_entry.id   AF-A0A2A6MJK7-F1
#
_cell.length_a   1.000
_cell.length_b   1.000
_cell.length_c   1.000
_cell.angle_alpha   90.00
_cell.angle_beta   90.00
_cell.angle_gamma   90.00
#
_symmetry.space_group_name_H-M   'P 1'
#
loop_
_entity.id
_entity.type
_entity.pdbx_description
1 polymer ?
#
loop_
_entity_poly.entity_id
_entity_poly.type
_entity_poly.pdbx_seq_one_letter_code
_entity_poly.pdbx_strand_id
1 'polypeptide(L)'
;MSCDCPRGLLISHYLKGNTVRTQKEIKADLLAALNAVGDERLALLGFERREGSFTYTRILEDAEQDIVFAADCFPTYQPDEEMHLHPAMRLGMRSVTKAALELVAGNKSLLADAPEIIVNQPIEFTAPKEQHVRWFASGSDQMKARIREIVAFIEQWPAPFLDEIRTPHDLIKIYERSDERMLKQRHWYLFVAAAQIVSHGNRADALSILEDNLGAPGLRKRYAVAFETLTHHPLRSAVGISDSEAS
;
A
#
# COMPACT_ATOMS: atom_id res chain seq x y z
N MET A 1 -74.31 -3.38 38.59
CA MET A 1 -73.69 -4.72 38.58
C MET A 1 -72.21 -4.53 38.23
N SER A 2 -71.36 -4.52 39.26
CA SER A 2 -69.91 -4.72 39.12
C SER A 2 -69.62 -6.14 38.68
N CYS A 3 -68.52 -6.34 37.94
CA CYS A 3 -67.67 -7.52 38.06
C CYS A 3 -66.22 -7.09 37.88
N ASP A 4 -65.43 -7.45 38.89
CA ASP A 4 -64.01 -7.22 39.11
C ASP A 4 -63.13 -8.28 38.42
N CYS A 5 -61.93 -7.85 37.99
CA CYS A 5 -60.61 -8.54 37.95
C CYS A 5 -60.40 -9.86 37.13
N PRO A 6 -59.13 -10.26 36.80
CA PRO A 6 -57.86 -9.83 37.41
C PRO A 6 -56.70 -9.42 36.47
N ARG A 7 -55.78 -8.70 37.10
CA ARG A 7 -54.37 -8.48 36.73
C ARG A 7 -53.67 -9.82 36.45
N GLY A 8 -53.11 -9.95 35.25
CA GLY A 8 -52.12 -10.96 34.89
C GLY A 8 -50.74 -10.31 34.73
N LEU A 9 -49.86 -10.63 35.68
CA LEU A 9 -48.42 -10.39 35.67
C LEU A 9 -47.74 -11.30 34.63
N LEU A 10 -46.50 -10.96 34.25
CA LEU A 10 -45.48 -11.77 33.55
C LEU A 10 -45.58 -11.69 32.00
N ILE A 11 -44.53 -11.38 31.22
CA ILE A 11 -43.09 -11.60 31.39
C ILE A 11 -42.32 -10.42 30.78
N SER A 12 -41.54 -9.75 31.63
CA SER A 12 -40.33 -9.03 31.25
C SER A 12 -39.32 -10.06 30.74
N HIS A 13 -38.94 -10.04 29.48
CA HIS A 13 -37.67 -10.59 28.99
C HIS A 13 -37.42 -10.13 27.55
N TYR A 14 -36.54 -9.13 27.40
CA TYR A 14 -35.41 -9.09 26.45
C TYR A 14 -34.94 -7.64 26.27
N LEU A 15 -34.46 -7.05 27.36
CA LEU A 15 -33.43 -6.02 27.29
C LEU A 15 -32.13 -6.68 27.78
N LYS A 16 -31.57 -7.58 26.96
CA LYS A 16 -30.12 -7.79 27.03
C LYS A 16 -29.53 -6.54 26.38
N GLY A 17 -29.07 -5.63 27.22
CA GLY A 17 -28.23 -4.52 26.77
C GLY A 17 -26.99 -5.10 26.11
N ASN A 18 -27.04 -5.27 24.79
CA ASN A 18 -25.84 -5.25 23.98
C ASN A 18 -25.38 -3.80 23.99
N THR A 19 -24.51 -3.46 24.94
CA THR A 19 -23.73 -2.25 24.81
C THR A 19 -22.98 -2.39 23.48
N VAL A 20 -23.37 -1.59 22.48
CA VAL A 20 -22.70 -1.58 21.18
C VAL A 20 -21.22 -1.30 21.45
N ARG A 21 -20.35 -2.20 21.01
CA ARG A 21 -18.91 -2.06 21.21
C ARG A 21 -18.44 -0.75 20.60
N THR A 22 -17.43 -0.15 21.19
CA THR A 22 -16.81 1.07 20.65
C THR A 22 -15.80 0.70 19.57
N GLN A 23 -15.54 1.62 18.63
CA GLN A 23 -14.46 1.45 17.65
C GLN A 23 -13.09 1.21 18.31
N LYS A 24 -12.88 1.81 19.49
CA LYS A 24 -11.64 1.63 20.28
C LYS A 24 -11.49 0.18 20.75
N GLU A 25 -12.55 -0.42 21.27
CA GLU A 25 -12.54 -1.83 21.70
C GLU A 25 -12.32 -2.78 20.53
N ILE A 26 -12.97 -2.53 19.40
CA ILE A 26 -12.81 -3.33 18.18
C ILE A 26 -11.38 -3.25 17.64
N LYS A 27 -10.77 -2.06 17.63
CA LYS A 27 -9.36 -1.89 17.22
C LYS A 27 -8.38 -2.54 18.20
N ALA A 28 -8.68 -2.52 19.50
CA ALA A 28 -7.88 -3.21 20.51
C ALA A 28 -7.94 -4.74 20.32
N ASP A 29 -9.12 -5.28 20.01
CA ASP A 29 -9.28 -6.70 19.66
C ASP A 29 -8.52 -7.06 18.39
N LEU A 30 -8.54 -6.20 17.36
CA LEU A 30 -7.76 -6.40 16.14
C LEU A 30 -6.26 -6.47 16.46
N LEU A 31 -5.73 -5.54 17.26
CA LEU A 31 -4.33 -5.57 17.70
C LEU A 31 -4.00 -6.85 18.47
N ALA A 32 -4.87 -7.26 19.40
CA ALA A 32 -4.71 -8.49 20.16
C ALA A 32 -4.76 -9.74 19.25
N ALA A 33 -5.60 -9.73 18.22
CA ALA A 33 -5.70 -10.81 17.26
C ALA A 33 -4.46 -10.87 16.34
N LEU A 34 -3.93 -9.73 15.90
CA LEU A 34 -2.66 -9.64 15.17
C LEU A 34 -1.50 -10.19 16.00
N ASN A 35 -1.39 -9.78 17.27
CA ASN A 35 -0.41 -10.33 18.21
C ASN A 35 -0.54 -11.86 18.34
N ALA A 36 -1.77 -12.37 18.44
CA ALA A 36 -2.01 -13.76 18.77
C ALA A 36 -1.80 -14.74 17.59
N VAL A 37 -2.05 -14.30 16.34
CA VAL A 37 -2.05 -15.22 15.19
C VAL A 37 -1.35 -14.70 13.94
N GLY A 38 -1.05 -13.39 13.87
CA GLY A 38 -0.41 -12.77 12.72
C GLY A 38 1.10 -12.63 12.86
N ASP A 39 1.56 -12.15 14.01
CA ASP A 39 2.95 -11.72 14.20
C ASP A 39 3.99 -12.80 13.90
N GLU A 40 3.86 -13.98 14.52
CA GLU A 40 4.82 -15.06 14.33
C GLU A 40 4.91 -15.47 12.85
N ARG A 41 3.78 -15.55 12.16
CA ARG A 41 3.73 -16.00 10.77
C ARG A 41 4.30 -14.97 9.80
N LEU A 42 3.99 -13.70 9.99
CA LEU A 42 4.54 -12.63 9.14
C LEU A 42 6.03 -12.42 9.44
N ALA A 43 6.49 -12.64 10.67
CA ALA A 43 7.91 -12.63 11.00
C ALA A 43 8.71 -13.70 10.24
N LEU A 44 8.12 -14.88 9.97
CA LEU A 44 8.76 -15.91 9.12
C LEU A 44 8.98 -15.45 7.67
N LEU A 45 8.22 -14.47 7.20
CA LEU A 45 8.38 -13.81 5.90
C LEU A 45 9.28 -12.56 5.96
N GLY A 46 9.90 -12.31 7.11
CA GLY A 46 10.78 -11.17 7.37
C GLY A 46 10.06 -9.87 7.73
N PHE A 47 8.73 -9.90 7.90
CA PHE A 47 7.94 -8.72 8.27
C PHE A 47 7.89 -8.54 9.78
N GLU A 48 8.23 -7.35 10.25
CA GLU A 48 8.18 -6.96 11.65
C GLU A 48 7.10 -5.91 11.89
N ARG A 49 6.50 -5.91 13.08
CA ARG A 49 5.49 -4.92 13.47
C ARG A 49 5.80 -4.37 14.83
N ARG A 50 5.77 -3.03 14.92
CA ARG A 50 5.82 -2.32 16.21
C ARG A 50 4.52 -2.57 16.99
N GLU A 51 4.65 -2.74 18.30
CA GLU A 51 3.50 -2.81 19.21
C GLU A 51 2.51 -1.64 18.98
N GLY A 52 1.22 -1.96 18.89
CA GLY A 52 0.16 -0.99 18.63
C GLY A 52 0.02 -0.53 17.17
N SER A 53 0.89 -0.96 16.26
CA SER A 53 0.78 -0.70 14.82
C SER A 53 -0.15 -1.71 14.14
N PHE A 54 -0.75 -1.31 13.01
CA PHE A 54 -1.41 -2.22 12.05
C PHE A 54 -0.56 -2.48 10.81
N THR A 55 0.63 -1.90 10.77
CA THR A 55 1.57 -2.01 9.66
C THR A 55 2.71 -2.94 10.05
N TYR A 56 2.90 -3.97 9.24
CA TYR A 56 4.07 -4.81 9.21
C TYR A 56 5.03 -4.29 8.13
N THR A 57 6.30 -4.18 8.45
CA THR A 57 7.33 -3.63 7.55
C THR A 57 8.48 -4.61 7.43
N ARG A 58 9.05 -4.72 6.24
CA ARG A 58 10.36 -5.32 6.02
C ARG A 58 11.19 -4.48 5.07
N ILE A 59 12.50 -4.63 5.14
CA ILE A 59 13.43 -4.01 4.20
C ILE A 59 14.16 -5.13 3.48
N LEU A 60 14.05 -5.16 2.15
CA LEU A 60 14.79 -6.08 1.29
C LEU A 60 15.58 -5.25 0.29
N GLU A 61 16.90 -5.20 0.48
CA GLU A 61 17.81 -4.35 -0.30
C GLU A 61 17.37 -2.88 -0.27
N ASP A 62 16.96 -2.31 -1.41
CA ASP A 62 16.53 -0.92 -1.53
C ASP A 62 15.02 -0.73 -1.27
N ALA A 63 14.26 -1.82 -1.19
CA ALA A 63 12.81 -1.82 -1.04
C ALA A 63 12.38 -1.85 0.42
N GLU A 64 11.67 -0.81 0.83
CA GLU A 64 10.85 -0.79 2.05
C GLU A 64 9.45 -1.29 1.67
N GLN A 65 9.03 -2.39 2.28
CA GLN A 65 7.80 -3.09 1.92
C GLN A 65 6.90 -3.20 3.14
N ASP A 66 5.66 -2.76 3.01
CA ASP A 66 4.68 -2.81 4.08
C ASP A 66 3.48 -3.70 3.73
N ILE A 67 2.94 -4.36 4.75
CA ILE A 67 1.57 -4.87 4.78
C ILE A 67 0.80 -4.12 5.85
N VAL A 68 -0.20 -3.34 5.43
CA VAL A 68 -1.07 -2.54 6.30
C VAL A 68 -2.39 -3.26 6.46
N PHE A 69 -2.72 -3.70 7.67
CA PHE A 69 -4.04 -4.23 8.02
C PHE A 69 -5.04 -3.08 8.21
N ALA A 70 -5.40 -2.42 7.11
CA ALA A 70 -6.41 -1.38 7.11
C ALA A 70 -7.80 -1.98 7.39
N ALA A 71 -8.61 -1.23 8.14
CA ALA A 71 -9.90 -1.70 8.59
C ALA A 71 -10.92 -0.58 8.79
N ASP A 72 -12.15 -0.82 8.36
CA ASP A 72 -13.31 0.00 8.67
C ASP A 72 -14.08 -0.63 9.84
N CYS A 73 -14.36 0.15 10.89
CA CYS A 73 -15.26 -0.27 11.96
C CYS A 73 -16.71 0.07 11.58
N PHE A 74 -17.65 -0.86 11.80
CA PHE A 74 -19.07 -0.69 11.50
C PHE A 74 -19.34 -0.24 10.05
N PRO A 75 -18.91 -1.02 9.04
CA PRO A 75 -19.13 -0.69 7.65
C PRO A 75 -20.62 -0.48 7.35
N THR A 76 -21.00 0.71 6.89
CA THR A 76 -22.41 1.08 6.62
C THR A 76 -23.09 0.20 5.55
N TYR A 77 -22.29 -0.44 4.70
CA TYR A 77 -22.74 -1.33 3.63
C TYR A 77 -22.90 -2.80 4.07
N GLN A 78 -22.49 -3.15 5.29
CA GLN A 78 -22.62 -4.48 5.91
C GLN A 78 -22.92 -4.28 7.41
N PRO A 79 -24.14 -3.89 7.77
CA PRO A 79 -24.48 -3.39 9.11
C PRO A 79 -24.40 -4.45 10.22
N ASP A 80 -24.39 -5.73 9.86
CA ASP A 80 -24.28 -6.84 10.80
C ASP A 80 -22.83 -7.14 11.19
N GLU A 81 -21.86 -6.45 10.58
CA GLU A 81 -20.43 -6.68 10.81
C GLU A 81 -19.79 -5.57 11.66
N GLU A 82 -18.93 -5.96 12.61
CA GLU A 82 -18.16 -5.01 13.41
C GLU A 82 -16.99 -4.41 12.62
N MET A 83 -16.43 -5.16 11.67
CA MET A 83 -15.23 -4.77 10.95
C MET A 83 -15.17 -5.33 9.53
N HIS A 84 -14.70 -4.50 8.61
CA HIS A 84 -14.22 -4.93 7.29
C HIS A 84 -12.70 -4.76 7.25
N LEU A 85 -11.97 -5.86 7.11
CA LEU A 85 -10.53 -5.88 6.92
C LEU A 85 -10.23 -5.81 5.42
N HIS A 86 -9.43 -4.85 5.02
CA HIS A 86 -9.02 -4.63 3.63
C HIS A 86 -7.52 -4.32 3.58
N PRO A 87 -6.67 -5.33 3.86
CA PRO A 87 -5.24 -5.17 3.91
C PRO A 87 -4.66 -4.63 2.60
N ALA A 88 -3.65 -3.77 2.71
CA ALA A 88 -2.97 -3.15 1.59
C ALA A 88 -1.47 -3.43 1.64
N MET A 89 -0.84 -3.62 0.49
CA MET A 89 0.61 -3.61 0.37
C MET A 89 1.11 -2.21 0.02
N ARG A 90 2.28 -1.85 0.54
CA ARG A 90 3.01 -0.65 0.11
C ARG A 90 4.44 -0.97 -0.26
N LEU A 91 4.96 -0.20 -1.20
CA LEU A 91 6.34 -0.26 -1.64
C LEU A 91 6.92 1.15 -1.63
N GLY A 92 8.08 1.31 -1.02
CA GLY A 92 8.92 2.51 -1.09
C GLY A 92 10.36 2.13 -1.45
N MET A 93 11.05 3.03 -2.14
CA MET A 93 12.49 2.92 -2.40
C MET A 93 13.09 4.31 -2.33
N ARG A 94 13.98 4.55 -1.35
CA ARG A 94 14.48 5.91 -1.06
C ARG A 94 15.18 6.56 -2.25
N SER A 95 15.97 5.79 -3.00
CA SER A 95 16.69 6.25 -4.19
C SER A 95 15.72 6.68 -5.30
N VAL A 96 14.68 5.87 -5.56
CA VAL A 96 13.63 6.17 -6.55
C VAL A 96 12.79 7.36 -6.10
N THR A 97 12.38 7.44 -4.83
CA THR A 97 11.65 8.59 -4.29
C THR A 97 12.42 9.89 -4.47
N LYS A 98 13.72 9.88 -4.16
CA LYS A 98 14.58 11.05 -4.35
C LYS A 98 14.61 11.47 -5.83
N ALA A 99 14.88 10.54 -6.74
CA ALA A 99 14.92 10.82 -8.17
C ALA A 99 13.55 11.26 -8.72
N ALA A 100 12.44 10.70 -8.22
CA ALA A 100 11.09 11.10 -8.61
C ALA A 100 10.78 12.52 -8.17
N LEU A 101 11.18 12.91 -6.95
CA LEU A 101 11.05 14.29 -6.46
C LEU A 101 11.88 15.26 -7.31
N GLU A 102 13.10 14.91 -7.66
CA GLU A 102 13.94 15.72 -8.56
C GLU A 102 13.29 15.86 -9.94
N LEU A 103 12.77 14.76 -10.49
CA LEU A 103 12.06 14.73 -11.78
C LEU A 103 10.86 15.69 -11.82
N VAL A 104 10.15 15.85 -10.70
CA VAL A 104 8.99 16.76 -10.61
C VAL A 104 9.29 18.10 -9.94
N ALA A 105 10.58 18.47 -9.81
CA ALA A 105 11.03 19.68 -9.12
C ALA A 105 10.41 19.86 -7.71
N GLY A 106 10.26 18.76 -6.97
CA GLY A 106 9.70 18.74 -5.61
C GLY A 106 8.17 18.81 -5.52
N ASN A 107 7.44 18.84 -6.64
CA ASN A 107 5.98 18.89 -6.64
C ASN A 107 5.34 17.55 -6.23
N LYS A 108 5.11 17.38 -4.92
CA LYS A 108 4.53 16.16 -4.34
C LYS A 108 3.13 15.83 -4.85
N SER A 109 2.33 16.79 -5.30
CA SER A 109 0.98 16.53 -5.83
C SER A 109 0.99 15.69 -7.12
N LEU A 110 2.12 15.70 -7.85
CA LEU A 110 2.32 14.83 -9.01
C LEU A 110 2.67 13.39 -8.62
N LEU A 111 3.08 13.20 -7.36
CA LEU A 111 3.41 11.92 -6.70
C LEU A 111 2.37 11.56 -5.64
N ALA A 112 1.09 11.92 -5.88
CA ALA A 112 -0.04 11.64 -5.00
C ALA A 112 0.12 12.14 -3.54
N ASP A 113 0.89 13.21 -3.34
CA ASP A 113 1.19 13.82 -2.04
C ASP A 113 1.93 12.90 -1.03
N ALA A 114 2.36 11.71 -1.48
CA ALA A 114 3.07 10.70 -0.68
C ALA A 114 4.28 10.14 -1.47
N PRO A 115 5.32 10.95 -1.74
CA PRO A 115 6.44 10.58 -2.61
C PRO A 115 7.27 9.38 -2.12
N GLU A 116 7.22 9.07 -0.82
CA GLU A 116 7.83 7.88 -0.21
C GLU A 116 7.11 6.57 -0.55
N ILE A 117 5.88 6.65 -1.05
CA ILE A 117 5.03 5.51 -1.42
C ILE A 117 4.97 5.41 -2.95
N ILE A 118 5.72 4.45 -3.50
CA ILE A 118 5.71 4.13 -4.93
C ILE A 118 4.41 3.40 -5.30
N VAL A 119 4.00 2.48 -4.43
CA VAL A 119 2.80 1.65 -4.61
C VAL A 119 2.04 1.63 -3.30
N ASN A 120 0.71 1.78 -3.38
CA ASN A 120 -0.21 1.50 -2.30
C ASN A 120 -1.49 0.93 -2.90
N GLN A 121 -1.70 -0.37 -2.70
CA GLN A 121 -2.83 -1.08 -3.29
C GLN A 121 -3.34 -2.21 -2.38
N PRO A 122 -4.62 -2.60 -2.49
CA PRO A 122 -5.14 -3.79 -1.83
C PRO A 122 -4.33 -5.03 -2.23
N ILE A 123 -4.09 -5.93 -1.28
CA ILE A 123 -3.27 -7.12 -1.51
C ILE A 123 -3.91 -8.08 -2.53
N GLU A 124 -5.22 -8.01 -2.72
CA GLU A 124 -6.02 -8.82 -3.63
C GLU A 124 -5.55 -8.67 -5.08
N PHE A 125 -5.04 -7.49 -5.46
CA PHE A 125 -4.51 -7.25 -6.81
C PHE A 125 -3.29 -8.12 -7.16
N THR A 126 -2.63 -8.72 -6.17
CA THR A 126 -1.51 -9.63 -6.42
C THR A 126 -1.97 -11.04 -6.82
N ALA A 127 -3.25 -11.35 -6.67
CA ALA A 127 -3.85 -12.65 -6.99
C ALA A 127 -4.79 -12.56 -8.21
N PRO A 128 -5.06 -13.71 -8.88
CA PRO A 128 -6.11 -13.80 -9.89
C PRO A 128 -7.47 -13.34 -9.35
N LYS A 129 -8.31 -12.77 -10.21
CA LYS A 129 -9.59 -12.16 -9.82
C LYS A 129 -10.53 -13.14 -9.11
N GLU A 130 -10.45 -14.41 -9.47
CA GLU A 130 -11.26 -15.50 -8.88
C GLU A 130 -10.90 -15.77 -7.42
N GLN A 131 -9.72 -15.32 -6.97
CA GLN A 131 -9.23 -15.45 -5.60
C GLN A 131 -9.49 -14.20 -4.75
N HIS A 132 -10.16 -13.18 -5.28
CA HIS A 132 -10.44 -11.95 -4.53
C HIS A 132 -11.46 -12.24 -3.43
N VAL A 133 -11.13 -11.86 -2.20
CA VAL A 133 -11.94 -12.12 -1.00
C VAL A 133 -12.16 -10.82 -0.25
N ARG A 134 -13.33 -10.70 0.40
CA ARG A 134 -13.60 -9.64 1.36
C ARG A 134 -13.64 -10.25 2.76
N TRP A 135 -12.91 -9.66 3.69
CA TRP A 135 -12.82 -10.18 5.06
C TRP A 135 -13.67 -9.34 6.00
N PHE A 136 -14.74 -9.93 6.51
CA PHE A 136 -15.56 -9.35 7.56
C PHE A 136 -15.39 -10.13 8.85
N ALA A 137 -15.46 -9.42 9.97
CA ALA A 137 -15.35 -10.04 11.29
C ALA A 137 -16.20 -9.30 12.32
N SER A 138 -16.86 -10.09 13.15
CA SER A 138 -17.58 -9.65 14.35
C SER A 138 -17.09 -10.42 15.57
N GLY A 139 -16.52 -9.69 16.53
CA GLY A 139 -15.88 -10.26 17.72
C GLY A 139 -14.48 -10.85 17.50
N SER A 140 -13.77 -11.05 18.62
CA SER A 140 -12.35 -11.42 18.64
C SER A 140 -12.03 -12.75 17.94
N ASP A 141 -12.89 -13.76 18.07
CA ASP A 141 -12.62 -15.08 17.47
C ASP A 141 -12.70 -15.05 15.94
N GLN A 142 -13.69 -14.33 15.39
CA GLN A 142 -13.77 -14.13 13.95
C GLN A 142 -12.62 -13.28 13.43
N MET A 143 -12.19 -12.25 14.17
CA MET A 143 -11.00 -11.47 13.80
C MET A 143 -9.76 -12.35 13.69
N LYS A 144 -9.51 -13.21 14.68
CA LYS A 144 -8.39 -14.18 14.62
C LYS A 144 -8.53 -15.12 13.43
N ALA A 145 -9.73 -15.59 13.12
CA ALA A 145 -9.97 -16.44 11.94
C ALA A 145 -9.64 -15.70 10.64
N ARG A 146 -10.16 -14.47 10.45
CA ARG A 146 -9.89 -13.66 9.26
C ARG A 146 -8.40 -13.30 9.13
N ILE A 147 -7.71 -13.00 10.22
CA ILE A 147 -6.26 -12.71 10.17
C ILE A 147 -5.50 -13.94 9.69
N ARG A 148 -5.84 -15.16 10.13
CA ARG A 148 -5.17 -16.38 9.61
C ARG A 148 -5.40 -16.55 8.11
N GLU A 149 -6.61 -16.27 7.63
CA GLU A 149 -6.91 -16.32 6.19
C GLU A 149 -6.13 -15.26 5.41
N ILE A 150 -6.08 -14.02 5.92
CA ILE A 150 -5.30 -12.92 5.33
C ILE A 150 -3.82 -13.28 5.30
N VAL A 151 -3.27 -13.85 6.37
CA VAL A 151 -1.86 -14.26 6.43
C VAL A 151 -1.58 -15.37 5.42
N ALA A 152 -2.44 -16.39 5.33
CA ALA A 152 -2.31 -17.43 4.31
C ALA A 152 -2.37 -16.84 2.89
N PHE A 153 -3.24 -15.85 2.66
CA PHE A 153 -3.29 -15.11 1.41
C PHE A 153 -1.99 -14.35 1.14
N ILE A 154 -1.43 -13.66 2.15
CA ILE A 154 -0.17 -12.92 2.09
C ILE A 154 1.00 -13.85 1.72
N GLU A 155 1.07 -15.02 2.35
CA GLU A 155 2.08 -16.04 2.05
C GLU A 155 1.99 -16.54 0.61
N GLN A 156 0.79 -16.63 0.06
CA GLN A 156 0.55 -17.19 -1.25
C GLN A 156 0.78 -16.20 -2.41
N TRP A 157 0.38 -14.93 -2.27
CA TRP A 157 0.42 -13.97 -3.39
C TRP A 157 1.25 -12.71 -3.14
N PRO A 158 0.93 -11.86 -2.14
CA PRO A 158 1.65 -10.61 -1.90
C PRO A 158 3.13 -10.82 -1.56
N ALA A 159 3.49 -11.74 -0.67
CA ALA A 159 4.87 -11.90 -0.25
C ALA A 159 5.77 -12.39 -1.41
N PRO A 160 5.40 -13.43 -2.18
CA PRO A 160 6.15 -13.80 -3.38
C PRO A 160 6.25 -12.67 -4.40
N PHE A 161 5.17 -11.90 -4.62
CA PHE A 161 5.22 -10.77 -5.55
C PHE A 161 6.17 -9.68 -5.08
N LEU A 162 6.12 -9.32 -3.80
CA LEU A 162 7.04 -8.34 -3.21
C LEU A 162 8.49 -8.85 -3.19
N ASP A 163 8.71 -10.15 -3.07
CA ASP A 163 10.04 -10.75 -3.21
C ASP A 163 10.64 -10.57 -4.62
N GLU A 164 9.81 -10.31 -5.64
CA GLU A 164 10.28 -9.98 -6.99
C GLU A 164 10.72 -8.50 -7.13
N ILE A 165 10.45 -7.63 -6.15
CA ILE A 165 10.65 -6.17 -6.25
C ILE A 165 11.53 -5.66 -5.12
N ARG A 166 12.85 -5.80 -5.27
CA ARG A 166 13.83 -5.45 -4.23
C ARG A 166 14.68 -4.23 -4.58
N THR A 167 14.85 -3.99 -5.88
CA THR A 167 15.70 -2.92 -6.40
C THR A 167 14.94 -2.01 -7.37
N PRO A 168 15.46 -0.81 -7.66
CA PRO A 168 14.94 0.03 -8.74
C PRO A 168 14.91 -0.71 -10.09
N HIS A 169 15.87 -1.60 -10.35
CA HIS A 169 15.90 -2.37 -11.58
C HIS A 169 14.76 -3.37 -11.69
N ASP A 170 14.35 -3.98 -10.57
CA ASP A 170 13.21 -4.89 -10.57
C ASP A 170 11.91 -4.14 -10.87
N LEU A 171 11.76 -2.92 -10.35
CA LEU A 171 10.62 -2.04 -10.66
C LEU A 171 10.48 -1.81 -12.18
N ILE A 172 11.61 -1.63 -12.87
CA ILE A 172 11.65 -1.49 -14.33
C ILE A 172 11.18 -2.78 -15.01
N LYS A 173 11.66 -3.95 -14.57
CA LYS A 173 11.23 -5.25 -15.13
C LYS A 173 9.73 -5.49 -14.97
N ILE A 174 9.15 -5.11 -13.83
CA ILE A 174 7.69 -5.18 -13.60
C ILE A 174 6.94 -4.37 -14.66
N TYR A 175 7.43 -3.16 -14.95
CA TYR A 175 6.85 -2.30 -15.98
C TYR A 175 6.99 -2.90 -17.38
N GLU A 176 8.20 -3.34 -17.76
CA GLU A 176 8.50 -3.86 -19.10
C GLU A 176 7.65 -5.09 -19.46
N ARG A 177 7.47 -6.01 -18.51
CA ARG A 177 6.61 -7.20 -18.72
C ARG A 177 5.12 -6.90 -18.59
N SER A 178 4.75 -5.63 -18.41
CA SER A 178 3.38 -5.17 -18.26
C SER A 178 2.59 -5.88 -17.16
N ASP A 179 3.24 -6.23 -16.04
CA ASP A 179 2.63 -7.04 -14.96
C ASP A 179 1.27 -6.47 -14.52
N GLU A 180 0.24 -7.30 -14.56
CA GLU A 180 -1.14 -6.90 -14.25
C GLU A 180 -1.42 -6.85 -12.74
N ARG A 181 -0.52 -7.41 -11.92
CA ARG A 181 -0.63 -7.34 -10.46
C ARG A 181 -0.41 -5.92 -9.92
N MET A 182 0.15 -5.03 -10.74
CA MET A 182 0.41 -3.63 -10.38
C MET A 182 -0.73 -2.69 -10.79
N LEU A 183 -1.21 -1.88 -9.85
CA LEU A 183 -2.08 -0.75 -10.15
C LEU A 183 -1.28 0.42 -10.75
N LYS A 184 -1.34 0.56 -12.08
CA LYS A 184 -0.59 1.57 -12.85
C LYS A 184 -1.30 2.92 -12.87
N GLN A 185 -1.27 3.63 -11.75
CA GLN A 185 -1.75 5.02 -11.69
C GLN A 185 -0.79 6.00 -12.37
N ARG A 186 -1.16 7.26 -12.57
CA ARG A 186 -0.29 8.21 -13.28
C ARG A 186 1.06 8.46 -12.60
N HIS A 187 1.08 8.53 -11.27
CA HIS A 187 2.31 8.73 -10.49
C HIS A 187 3.24 7.52 -10.56
N TRP A 188 2.70 6.31 -10.78
CA TRP A 188 3.49 5.09 -10.95
C TRP A 188 4.51 5.26 -12.08
N TYR A 189 4.10 5.80 -13.23
CA TYR A 189 5.01 6.00 -14.37
C TYR A 189 6.14 7.00 -14.08
N LEU A 190 5.93 7.97 -13.19
CA LEU A 190 6.99 8.86 -12.73
C LEU A 190 8.01 8.11 -11.87
N PHE A 191 7.56 7.18 -11.03
CA PHE A 191 8.47 6.34 -10.25
C PHE A 191 9.24 5.35 -11.12
N VAL A 192 8.62 4.76 -12.15
CA VAL A 192 9.34 3.90 -13.11
C VAL A 192 10.37 4.71 -13.90
N ALA A 193 10.02 5.91 -14.37
CA ALA A 193 10.99 6.80 -15.02
C ALA A 193 12.13 7.20 -14.07
N ALA A 194 11.84 7.49 -12.80
CA ALA A 194 12.84 7.74 -11.79
C ALA A 194 13.75 6.52 -11.54
N ALA A 195 13.19 5.31 -11.54
CA ALA A 195 13.96 4.08 -11.42
C ALA A 195 14.92 3.86 -12.60
N GLN A 196 14.55 4.24 -13.83
CA GLN A 196 15.45 4.24 -14.99
C GLN A 196 16.66 5.18 -14.79
N ILE A 197 16.40 6.38 -14.26
CA ILE A 197 17.46 7.35 -13.94
C ILE A 197 18.40 6.78 -12.87
N VAL A 198 17.85 6.16 -11.82
CA VAL A 198 18.64 5.59 -10.72
C VAL A 198 19.46 4.37 -11.16
N SER A 199 18.88 3.47 -11.95
CA SER A 199 19.52 2.19 -12.30
C SER A 199 20.62 2.34 -13.34
N HIS A 200 20.36 3.13 -14.38
CA HIS A 200 21.22 3.17 -15.58
C HIS A 200 21.66 4.57 -15.96
N GLY A 201 21.22 5.61 -15.25
CA GLY A 201 21.35 6.99 -15.72
C GLY A 201 20.61 7.25 -17.05
N ASN A 202 19.75 6.32 -17.49
CA ASN A 202 19.18 6.33 -18.83
C ASN A 202 17.97 7.24 -18.91
N ARG A 203 18.24 8.52 -19.22
CA ARG A 203 17.20 9.53 -19.41
C ARG A 203 16.37 9.32 -20.68
N ALA A 204 16.91 8.65 -21.69
CA ALA A 204 16.16 8.38 -22.93
C ALA A 204 15.03 7.37 -22.66
N ASP A 205 15.32 6.29 -21.93
CA ASP A 205 14.30 5.31 -21.55
C ASP A 205 13.30 5.92 -20.56
N ALA A 206 13.77 6.73 -19.60
CA ALA A 206 12.89 7.48 -18.71
C ALA A 206 11.94 8.39 -19.50
N LEU A 207 12.43 9.09 -20.53
CA LEU A 207 11.62 9.93 -21.39
C LEU A 207 10.61 9.10 -22.19
N SER A 208 11.03 7.95 -22.76
CA SER A 208 10.12 7.05 -23.47
C SER A 208 8.95 6.62 -22.60
N ILE A 209 9.20 6.25 -21.34
CA ILE A 209 8.14 5.90 -20.38
C ILE A 209 7.15 7.05 -20.20
N LEU A 210 7.65 8.29 -20.08
CA LEU A 210 6.77 9.45 -19.95
C LEU A 210 6.00 9.72 -21.25
N GLU A 211 6.62 9.59 -22.41
CA GLU A 211 5.96 9.78 -23.71
C GLU A 211 4.82 8.77 -23.90
N ASP A 212 5.08 7.48 -23.66
CA ASP A 212 4.14 6.40 -23.89
C ASP A 212 2.91 6.49 -22.97
N ASN A 213 3.09 6.97 -21.73
CA ASN A 213 2.06 6.92 -20.70
C ASN A 213 1.46 8.28 -20.35
N LEU A 214 2.21 9.37 -20.53
CA LEU A 214 1.85 10.74 -20.14
C LEU A 214 2.02 11.75 -21.28
N GLY A 215 2.34 11.32 -22.52
CA GLY A 215 2.61 12.20 -23.66
C GLY A 215 1.38 12.88 -24.27
N ALA A 216 0.16 12.42 -23.96
CA ALA A 216 -1.09 13.04 -24.44
C ALA A 216 -1.16 14.53 -24.03
N PRO A 217 -1.63 15.46 -24.88
CA PRO A 217 -1.45 16.90 -24.69
C PRO A 217 -1.81 17.44 -23.30
N GLY A 218 -2.95 16.99 -22.74
CA GLY A 218 -3.38 17.41 -21.39
C GLY A 218 -2.49 16.87 -20.27
N LEU A 219 -2.04 15.61 -20.38
CA LEU A 219 -1.12 15.02 -19.42
C LEU A 219 0.27 15.61 -19.55
N ARG A 220 0.77 15.78 -20.77
CA ARG A 220 2.07 16.42 -21.02
C ARG A 220 2.12 17.81 -20.42
N LYS A 221 1.06 18.61 -20.57
CA LYS A 221 0.97 19.94 -19.92
C LYS A 221 0.99 19.84 -18.40
N ARG A 222 0.28 18.88 -17.81
CA ARG A 222 0.25 18.67 -16.36
C ARG A 222 1.61 18.24 -15.80
N TYR A 223 2.33 17.39 -16.53
CA TYR A 223 3.61 16.82 -16.13
C TYR A 223 4.80 17.51 -16.83
N ALA A 224 4.63 18.72 -17.36
CA ALA A 224 5.61 19.39 -18.22
C ALA A 224 7.00 19.46 -17.58
N VAL A 225 7.06 19.76 -16.28
CA VAL A 225 8.31 19.80 -15.51
C VAL A 225 9.12 18.50 -15.59
N ALA A 226 8.45 17.33 -15.62
CA ALA A 226 9.13 16.04 -15.73
C ALA A 226 9.74 15.84 -17.12
N PHE A 227 9.01 16.21 -18.17
CA PHE A 227 9.53 16.18 -19.54
C PHE A 227 10.72 17.15 -19.69
N GLU A 228 10.56 18.38 -19.22
CA GLU A 228 11.60 19.42 -19.28
C GLU A 228 12.87 19.02 -18.52
N THR A 229 12.72 18.40 -17.35
CA THR A 229 13.86 17.93 -16.54
C THR A 229 14.67 16.86 -17.27
N LEU A 230 14.00 15.98 -18.02
CA LEU A 230 14.66 14.94 -18.81
C LEU A 230 15.30 15.47 -20.10
N THR A 231 14.73 16.53 -20.71
CA THR A 231 15.24 17.09 -21.97
C THR A 231 16.30 18.17 -21.78
N HIS A 232 16.31 18.91 -20.67
CA HIS A 232 17.11 20.14 -20.53
C HIS A 232 18.31 20.09 -19.56
N HIS A 233 18.58 18.97 -18.86
CA HIS A 233 19.80 18.89 -18.03
C HIS A 233 21.01 18.35 -18.81
N PRO A 234 22.09 19.14 -19.03
CA PRO A 234 23.34 18.61 -19.56
C PRO A 234 24.11 17.82 -18.50
N LEU A 235 24.98 16.92 -18.96
CA LEU A 235 25.98 16.18 -18.20
C LEU A 235 26.66 17.07 -17.14
N ARG A 236 26.47 16.78 -15.84
CA ARG A 236 27.58 16.96 -14.89
C ARG A 236 28.45 15.71 -14.96
N SER A 237 29.17 15.59 -16.06
CA SER A 237 30.38 14.77 -16.11
C SER A 237 31.37 15.39 -15.14
N ALA A 238 31.64 14.70 -14.05
CA ALA A 238 32.83 14.96 -13.24
C ALA A 238 34.05 14.66 -14.12
N VAL A 239 34.61 15.70 -14.73
CA VAL A 239 35.97 15.68 -15.27
C VAL A 239 36.77 16.63 -14.41
N GLY A 240 37.43 16.06 -13.40
CA GLY A 240 38.73 16.56 -13.00
C GLY A 240 39.77 16.02 -13.99
N ILE A 241 40.67 16.89 -14.43
CA ILE A 241 42.03 16.74 -14.99
C ILE A 241 42.31 18.13 -15.58
N SER A 242 42.80 19.05 -14.73
CA SER A 242 44.21 19.46 -14.62
C SER A 242 44.67 20.30 -15.81
N ASP A 243 44.48 21.60 -15.71
CA ASP A 243 45.29 22.55 -16.47
C ASP A 243 46.60 22.78 -15.73
N SER A 244 47.65 22.17 -16.28
CA SER A 244 49.00 22.68 -16.21
C SER A 244 49.12 23.93 -17.07
N GLU A 245 49.69 25.01 -16.52
CA GLU A 245 50.50 26.08 -17.15
C GLU A 245 50.42 27.31 -16.22
N ALA A 246 51.40 28.17 -16.03
CA ALA A 246 52.83 28.25 -16.32
C ALA A 246 53.31 29.53 -15.59
N SER A 247 54.44 29.45 -14.88
CA SER A 247 55.49 30.48 -14.67
C SER A 247 56.23 30.24 -13.36
#